data_AF-A0A1C7NHZ4-F1
#
_entry.id   AF-A0A1C7NHZ4-F1
#
_cell.length_a   1.000
_cell.length_b   1.000
_cell.length_c   1.000
_cell.angle_alpha   90.00
_cell.angle_beta   90.00
_cell.angle_gamma   90.00
#
_symmetry.space_group_name_H-M   'P 1'
#
loop_
_entity.id
_entity.type
_entity.pdbx_description
1 polymer ?
#
loop_
_entity_poly.entity_id
_entity_poly.type
_entity_poly.pdbx_seq_one_letter_code
_entity_poly.pdbx_strand_id
1 'polypeptide(L)'
;MPSFNYTQAVEELQQYRLTKQRSSERVAHLGAKIIKGNYTSKLGDQVWPFYEQIAIAALDVQDDDLANLCMDRLRERFTEKSLRFRRLIGMQYEAQGKLDEAQEIYDTILKEDDTNMLASKRQIALLRARNKENELVEALTKYLDTYSDDYESWLELCDFYLSKHMYDQASFCCEELILLQPGNPIFYLKYAEVLYTLNQLPLALKHYCKVLELCEDHVRALYGLHLVS
;
A
#
# COMPACT_ATOMS: atom_id res chain seq x y z
N MET A 1 33.48 13.26 13.18
CA MET A 1 32.07 12.93 12.87
C MET A 1 31.38 14.21 12.42
N PRO A 2 30.75 14.28 11.23
CA PRO A 2 30.02 15.47 10.84
C PRO A 2 28.91 15.76 11.87
N SER A 3 28.81 17.02 12.29
CA SER A 3 27.77 17.48 13.22
C SER A 3 26.39 17.24 12.61
N PHE A 4 25.45 16.74 13.42
CA PHE A 4 24.07 16.54 12.97
C PHE A 4 23.46 17.86 12.49
N ASN A 5 23.06 17.91 11.22
CA ASN A 5 22.42 19.08 10.63
C ASN A 5 20.89 18.95 10.74
N TYR A 6 20.31 19.64 11.73
CA TYR A 6 18.88 19.59 12.01
C TYR A 6 18.01 20.10 10.84
N THR A 7 18.37 21.22 10.21
CA THR A 7 17.51 21.82 9.16
C THR A 7 17.43 20.91 7.95
N GLN A 8 18.57 20.36 7.53
CA GLN A 8 18.63 19.39 6.45
C GLN A 8 17.82 18.12 6.76
N ALA A 9 17.88 17.61 8.00
CA ALA A 9 17.11 16.43 8.40
C ALA A 9 15.59 16.68 8.35
N VAL A 10 15.13 17.87 8.77
CA VAL A 10 13.70 18.24 8.73
C VAL A 10 13.22 18.38 7.29
N GLU A 11 14.01 19.02 6.42
CA GLU A 11 13.72 19.15 5.00
C GLU A 11 13.64 17.79 4.31
N GLU A 12 14.59 16.88 4.59
CA GLU A 12 14.63 15.52 4.04
C GLU A 12 13.36 14.73 4.44
N LEU A 13 12.99 14.76 5.72
CA LEU A 13 11.77 14.10 6.21
C LEU A 13 10.50 14.71 5.59
N GLN A 14 10.46 16.03 5.41
CA GLN A 14 9.34 16.69 4.73
C GLN A 14 9.24 16.27 3.26
N GLN A 15 10.37 16.19 2.56
CA GLN A 15 10.40 15.70 1.18
C GLN A 15 9.85 14.28 1.09
N TYR A 16 10.26 13.37 1.97
CA TYR A 16 9.72 12.00 1.98
C TYR A 16 8.20 11.94 2.17
N ARG A 17 7.60 12.85 2.96
CA ARG A 17 6.13 12.91 3.07
C ARG A 17 5.47 13.43 1.80
N LEU A 18 6.06 14.44 1.17
CA LEU A 18 5.52 15.04 -0.05
C LEU A 18 5.60 14.09 -1.24
N THR A 19 6.72 13.36 -1.38
CA THR A 19 6.94 12.40 -2.46
C THR A 19 6.34 11.02 -2.17
N LYS A 20 5.81 10.80 -0.95
CA LYS A 20 5.32 9.51 -0.46
C LYS A 20 6.36 8.37 -0.58
N GLN A 21 7.65 8.71 -0.55
CA GLN A 21 8.72 7.73 -0.66
C GLN A 21 8.86 6.90 0.62
N ARG A 22 8.88 5.58 0.48
CA ARG A 22 9.10 4.66 1.61
C ARG A 22 10.59 4.51 1.91
N SER A 23 11.07 5.28 2.88
CA SER A 23 12.47 5.26 3.36
C SER A 23 12.52 5.04 4.88
N SER A 24 11.87 3.98 5.39
CA SER A 24 11.60 3.79 6.82
C SER A 24 12.86 3.78 7.69
N GLU A 25 13.94 3.10 7.29
CA GLU A 25 15.22 3.11 8.02
C GLU A 25 15.80 4.52 8.18
N ARG A 26 15.82 5.28 7.09
CA ARG A 26 16.35 6.64 7.07
C ARG A 26 15.50 7.58 7.91
N VAL A 27 14.17 7.44 7.79
CA VAL A 27 13.20 8.23 8.57
C VAL A 27 13.33 7.95 10.06
N ALA A 28 13.38 6.67 10.47
CA ALA A 28 13.54 6.28 11.87
C ALA A 28 14.87 6.80 12.44
N HIS A 29 15.98 6.62 11.70
CA HIS A 29 17.29 7.10 12.13
C HIS A 29 17.35 8.63 12.30
N LEU A 30 16.84 9.41 11.34
CA LEU A 30 16.78 10.87 11.45
C LEU A 30 15.83 11.30 12.57
N GLY A 31 14.66 10.67 12.67
CA GLY A 31 13.67 10.92 13.72
C GLY A 31 14.24 10.72 15.12
N ALA A 32 14.93 9.59 15.34
CA ALA A 32 15.59 9.30 16.60
C ALA A 32 16.62 10.37 16.99
N LYS A 33 17.40 10.90 16.03
CA LYS A 33 18.36 11.99 16.28
C LYS A 33 17.66 13.31 16.63
N ILE A 34 16.56 13.64 15.93
CA ILE A 34 15.77 14.85 16.21
C ILE A 34 15.19 14.80 17.63
N ILE A 35 14.62 13.66 18.01
CA ILE A 35 13.99 13.47 19.32
C ILE A 35 15.03 13.43 20.43
N LYS A 36 16.07 12.61 20.33
CA LYS A 36 17.15 12.51 21.35
C LYS A 36 17.94 13.83 21.50
N GLY A 37 18.03 14.61 20.42
CA GLY A 37 18.68 15.92 20.41
C GLY A 37 17.79 17.08 20.92
N ASN A 38 16.57 16.81 21.41
CA ASN A 38 15.62 17.83 21.86
C ASN A 38 15.28 18.91 20.83
N TYR A 39 15.36 18.57 19.54
CA TYR A 39 15.07 19.50 18.45
C TYR A 39 13.57 19.61 18.14
N THR A 40 12.73 18.77 18.73
CA THR A 40 11.28 18.74 18.51
C THR A 40 10.58 20.05 18.89
N SER A 41 11.09 20.77 19.89
CA SER A 41 10.60 22.10 20.28
C SER A 41 10.71 23.15 19.17
N LYS A 42 11.67 22.99 18.25
CA LYS A 42 11.89 23.90 17.11
C LYS A 42 10.91 23.69 15.96
N LEU A 43 10.16 22.59 15.96
CA LEU A 43 9.19 22.26 14.89
C LEU A 43 7.84 22.99 15.06
N GLY A 44 7.53 23.51 16.25
CA GLY A 44 6.22 24.10 16.54
C GLY A 44 5.09 23.10 16.23
N ASP A 45 4.01 23.57 15.60
CA ASP A 45 2.85 22.73 15.25
C ASP A 45 3.16 21.64 14.22
N GLN A 46 4.26 21.78 13.46
CA GLN A 46 4.69 20.73 12.53
C GLN A 46 5.19 19.49 13.26
N VAL A 47 5.40 19.52 14.58
CA VAL A 47 5.92 18.36 15.31
C VAL A 47 5.03 17.12 15.18
N TRP A 48 3.70 17.28 15.07
CA TRP A 48 2.76 16.14 15.09
C TRP A 48 2.84 15.26 13.84
N PRO A 49 2.82 15.81 12.62
CA PRO A 49 3.01 14.99 11.43
C PRO A 49 4.42 14.40 11.35
N PHE A 50 5.41 14.94 12.07
CA PHE A 50 6.74 14.32 12.21
C PHE A 50 6.69 13.12 13.17
N TYR A 51 6.08 13.25 14.34
CA TYR A 51 5.92 12.11 15.26
C TYR A 51 5.18 10.95 14.61
N GLU A 52 4.12 11.22 13.84
CA GLU A 52 3.41 10.18 13.10
C GLU A 52 4.29 9.52 12.03
N GLN A 53 5.02 10.31 11.23
CA GLN A 53 5.92 9.78 10.21
C GLN A 53 7.00 8.89 10.83
N ILE A 54 7.58 9.33 11.95
CA ILE A 54 8.60 8.59 12.69
C ILE A 54 8.00 7.33 13.32
N ALA A 55 6.79 7.41 13.89
CA ALA A 55 6.11 6.24 14.46
C ALA A 55 5.89 5.15 13.40
N ILE A 56 5.36 5.51 12.22
CA ILE A 56 5.15 4.57 11.11
C ILE A 56 6.48 3.93 10.68
N ALA A 57 7.52 4.76 10.51
CA ALA A 57 8.84 4.27 10.12
C ALA A 57 9.49 3.37 11.18
N ALA A 58 9.31 3.70 12.47
CA ALA A 58 9.81 2.92 13.60
C ALA A 58 9.14 1.54 13.67
N LEU A 59 7.81 1.48 13.47
CA LEU A 59 7.08 0.20 13.38
C LEU A 59 7.58 -0.66 12.21
N ASP A 60 7.82 -0.05 11.04
CA ASP A 60 8.35 -0.74 9.85
C ASP A 60 9.73 -1.38 10.09
N VAL A 61 10.58 -0.75 10.91
CA VAL A 61 11.93 -1.23 11.22
C VAL A 61 12.04 -1.96 12.55
N GLN A 62 10.90 -2.22 13.20
CA GLN A 62 10.81 -2.90 14.50
C GLN A 62 11.60 -2.20 15.63
N ASP A 63 11.70 -0.86 15.58
CA ASP A 63 12.22 -0.05 16.68
C ASP A 63 11.06 0.31 17.63
N ASP A 64 10.70 -0.66 18.48
CA ASP A 64 9.55 -0.54 19.39
C ASP A 64 9.70 0.64 20.37
N ASP A 65 10.91 0.91 20.84
CA ASP A 65 11.19 2.01 21.77
C ASP A 65 10.86 3.36 21.12
N LEU A 66 11.33 3.58 19.89
CA LEU A 66 11.06 4.81 19.14
C LEU A 66 9.58 4.92 18.77
N ALA A 67 8.96 3.81 18.35
CA ALA A 67 7.54 3.78 18.01
C ALA A 67 6.68 4.14 19.23
N ASN A 68 6.91 3.49 20.38
CA ASN A 68 6.18 3.74 21.62
C ASN A 68 6.35 5.18 22.09
N LEU A 69 7.56 5.73 22.04
CA LEU A 69 7.83 7.12 22.37
C LEU A 69 7.03 8.10 21.52
N CYS A 70 6.99 7.91 20.20
CA CYS A 70 6.20 8.75 19.30
C CYS A 70 4.69 8.59 19.58
N MET A 71 4.23 7.36 19.82
CA MET A 71 2.83 7.07 20.10
C MET A 71 2.35 7.73 21.40
N ASP A 72 3.16 7.72 22.46
CA ASP A 72 2.83 8.39 23.72
C ASP A 72 2.72 9.91 23.54
N ARG A 73 3.63 10.53 22.77
CA ARG A 73 3.53 11.96 22.42
C ARG A 73 2.29 12.29 21.62
N LEU A 74 1.91 11.42 20.68
CA LEU A 74 0.69 11.61 19.91
C LEU A 74 -0.55 11.45 20.80
N ARG A 75 -0.53 10.53 21.76
CA ARG A 75 -1.63 10.30 22.72
C ARG A 75 -1.88 11.49 23.65
N GLU A 76 -0.83 12.24 24.03
CA GLU A 76 -0.95 13.46 24.83
C GLU A 76 -1.81 14.54 24.13
N ARG A 77 -1.80 14.58 22.79
CA ARG A 77 -2.48 15.60 21.98
C ARG A 77 -3.77 15.11 21.33
N PHE A 78 -3.75 13.89 20.81
CA PHE A 78 -4.86 13.30 20.07
C PHE A 78 -5.50 12.18 20.88
N THR A 79 -6.82 12.25 21.01
CA THR A 79 -7.60 11.20 21.66
C THR A 79 -8.05 10.17 20.63
N GLU A 80 -8.61 9.05 21.10
CA GLU A 80 -9.18 7.99 20.26
C GLU A 80 -10.33 8.47 19.36
N LYS A 81 -10.85 9.69 19.55
CA LYS A 81 -11.79 10.29 18.60
C LYS A 81 -11.17 10.52 17.22
N SER A 82 -9.85 10.75 17.15
CA SER A 82 -9.16 10.92 15.87
C SER A 82 -9.01 9.58 15.15
N LEU A 83 -9.70 9.42 14.01
CA LEU A 83 -9.55 8.25 13.13
C LEU A 83 -8.08 8.01 12.73
N ARG A 84 -7.36 9.11 12.47
CA ARG A 84 -5.93 9.07 12.11
C ARG A 84 -5.07 8.48 13.22
N PHE A 85 -5.34 8.86 14.48
CA PHE A 85 -4.61 8.32 15.63
C PHE A 85 -5.02 6.86 15.92
N ARG A 86 -6.32 6.53 15.86
CA ARG A 86 -6.79 5.13 15.96
C ARG A 86 -6.10 4.21 14.96
N ARG A 87 -5.95 4.64 13.70
CA ARG A 87 -5.21 3.86 12.69
C ARG A 87 -3.78 3.53 13.12
N LEU A 88 -3.08 4.48 13.76
CA LEU A 88 -1.72 4.26 14.28
C LEU A 88 -1.71 3.25 15.43
N ILE A 89 -2.73 3.25 16.29
CA ILE A 89 -2.92 2.23 17.33
C ILE A 89 -3.10 0.85 16.68
N GLY A 90 -3.95 0.75 15.64
CA GLY A 90 -4.10 -0.49 14.87
C GLY A 90 -2.78 -0.97 14.30
N MET A 91 -1.98 -0.08 13.70
CA MET A 91 -0.65 -0.43 13.17
C MET A 91 0.34 -0.87 14.25
N GLN A 92 0.24 -0.31 15.45
CA GLN A 92 1.04 -0.74 16.60
C GLN A 92 0.63 -2.16 17.05
N TYR A 93 -0.67 -2.48 17.04
CA TYR A 93 -1.14 -3.83 17.30
C TYR A 93 -0.70 -4.82 16.21
N GLU A 94 -0.72 -4.44 14.94
CA GLU A 94 -0.14 -5.24 13.85
C GLU A 94 1.32 -5.60 14.12
N ALA A 95 2.14 -4.61 14.46
CA ALA A 95 3.56 -4.81 14.76
C ALA A 95 3.79 -5.72 15.99
N GLN A 96 2.88 -5.70 16.96
CA GLN A 96 2.91 -6.57 18.15
C GLN A 96 2.36 -7.98 17.88
N GLY A 97 1.86 -8.28 16.67
CA GLY A 97 1.21 -9.54 16.33
C GLY A 97 -0.21 -9.69 16.89
N LYS A 98 -0.77 -8.62 17.47
CA LYS A 98 -2.13 -8.54 18.04
C LYS A 98 -3.14 -8.23 16.94
N LEU A 99 -3.29 -9.20 16.02
CA LEU A 99 -4.02 -8.99 14.79
C LEU A 99 -5.54 -8.86 15.00
N ASP A 100 -6.10 -9.43 16.08
CA ASP A 100 -7.54 -9.32 16.37
C ASP A 100 -7.88 -7.92 16.87
N GLU A 101 -7.06 -7.39 17.77
CA GLU A 101 -7.18 -6.02 18.27
C GLU A 101 -6.96 -5.00 17.14
N ALA A 102 -6.02 -5.26 16.23
CA ALA A 102 -5.84 -4.42 15.04
C ALA A 102 -7.09 -4.42 14.14
N GLN A 103 -7.67 -5.60 13.87
CA GLN A 103 -8.90 -5.74 13.08
C GLN A 103 -10.07 -4.97 13.72
N GLU A 104 -10.29 -5.13 15.02
CA GLU A 104 -11.36 -4.40 15.73
C GLU A 104 -11.19 -2.88 15.59
N ILE A 105 -9.97 -2.37 15.72
CA ILE A 105 -9.69 -0.94 15.52
C ILE A 105 -10.06 -0.51 14.11
N TYR A 106 -9.65 -1.25 13.06
CA TYR A 106 -10.00 -0.90 11.68
C TYR A 106 -11.50 -1.00 11.41
N ASP A 107 -12.19 -1.99 11.95
CA ASP A 107 -13.64 -2.12 11.84
C ASP A 107 -14.37 -0.92 12.46
N THR A 108 -13.91 -0.43 13.62
CA THR A 108 -14.51 0.76 14.23
C THR A 108 -14.27 2.02 13.41
N ILE A 109 -13.11 2.17 12.76
CA ILE A 109 -12.82 3.30 11.87
C ILE A 109 -13.76 3.24 10.66
N LEU A 110 -13.87 2.07 10.01
CA LEU A 110 -14.67 1.88 8.79
C LEU A 110 -16.18 1.87 9.05
N LYS A 111 -16.61 1.62 10.29
CA LYS A 111 -18.00 1.82 10.70
C LYS A 111 -18.37 3.30 10.85
N GLU A 112 -17.41 4.14 11.22
CA GLU A 112 -17.61 5.58 11.38
C GLU A 112 -17.41 6.35 10.07
N ASP A 113 -16.44 5.92 9.27
CA ASP A 113 -16.10 6.46 7.95
C ASP A 113 -15.70 5.28 7.04
N ASP A 114 -16.68 4.77 6.29
CA ASP A 114 -16.48 3.64 5.38
C ASP A 114 -15.68 3.99 4.13
N THR A 115 -15.48 5.29 3.88
CA THR A 115 -14.61 5.81 2.83
C THR A 115 -13.16 6.01 3.31
N ASN A 116 -12.79 5.55 4.51
CA ASN A 116 -11.44 5.77 5.00
C ASN A 116 -10.37 4.93 4.28
N MET A 117 -9.84 5.44 3.16
CA MET A 117 -8.88 4.75 2.28
C MET A 117 -7.73 4.07 3.03
N LEU A 118 -7.14 4.77 4.02
CA LEU A 118 -5.95 4.31 4.72
C LEU A 118 -6.26 3.18 5.73
N ALA A 119 -7.45 3.18 6.32
CA ALA A 119 -7.90 2.08 7.18
C ALA A 119 -8.34 0.87 6.35
N SER A 120 -9.05 1.10 5.23
CA SER A 120 -9.43 0.02 4.31
C SER A 120 -8.21 -0.74 3.79
N LYS A 121 -7.17 -0.04 3.33
CA LYS A 121 -5.93 -0.71 2.87
C LYS A 121 -5.25 -1.54 3.97
N ARG A 122 -5.30 -1.09 5.23
CA ARG A 122 -4.75 -1.86 6.38
C ARG A 122 -5.58 -3.11 6.66
N GLN A 123 -6.91 -2.96 6.70
CA GLN A 123 -7.83 -4.08 6.88
C GLN A 123 -7.66 -5.14 5.77
N ILE A 124 -7.58 -4.72 4.51
CA ILE A 124 -7.33 -5.61 3.35
C ILE A 124 -6.02 -6.38 3.52
N ALA A 125 -4.93 -5.70 3.87
CA ALA A 125 -3.64 -6.34 4.12
C ALA A 125 -3.70 -7.38 5.26
N LEU A 126 -4.44 -7.08 6.32
CA LEU A 126 -4.63 -7.96 7.46
C LEU A 126 -5.49 -9.20 7.11
N LEU A 127 -6.58 -9.01 6.36
CA LEU A 127 -7.42 -10.10 5.85
C LEU A 127 -6.62 -11.04 4.94
N ARG A 128 -5.77 -10.46 4.08
CA ARG A 128 -4.85 -11.23 3.23
C ARG A 128 -3.84 -12.03 4.04
N ALA A 129 -3.20 -11.42 5.04
CA ALA A 129 -2.26 -12.11 5.92
C ALA A 129 -2.91 -13.28 6.69
N ARG A 130 -4.21 -13.19 6.99
CA ARG A 130 -4.99 -14.22 7.69
C ARG A 130 -5.61 -15.28 6.78
N ASN A 131 -5.43 -15.17 5.46
CA ASN A 131 -6.11 -16.02 4.47
C ASN A 131 -7.65 -16.03 4.63
N LYS A 132 -8.25 -14.89 5.02
CA LYS A 132 -9.71 -14.72 5.07
C LYS A 132 -10.24 -14.34 3.70
N GLU A 133 -10.26 -15.33 2.81
CA GLU A 133 -10.44 -15.15 1.36
C GLU A 133 -11.75 -14.46 0.95
N ASN A 134 -12.89 -14.88 1.51
CA ASN A 134 -14.18 -14.29 1.16
C ASN A 134 -14.28 -12.83 1.64
N GLU A 135 -13.87 -12.58 2.89
CA GLU A 135 -13.84 -11.24 3.48
C GLU A 135 -12.89 -10.31 2.71
N LEU A 136 -11.76 -10.83 2.23
CA LEU A 136 -10.79 -10.09 1.43
C LEU A 136 -11.40 -9.60 0.11
N VAL A 137 -12.11 -10.47 -0.62
CA VAL A 137 -12.76 -10.09 -1.88
C VAL A 137 -13.82 -9.02 -1.63
N GLU A 138 -14.69 -9.22 -0.64
CA GLU A 138 -15.72 -8.24 -0.29
C GLU A 138 -15.13 -6.88 0.10
N ALA A 139 -14.05 -6.88 0.88
CA ALA A 139 -13.36 -5.65 1.28
C ALA A 139 -12.69 -4.95 0.08
N LEU A 140 -12.03 -5.70 -0.81
CA LEU A 140 -11.41 -5.15 -2.02
C LEU A 140 -12.44 -4.59 -2.99
N THR A 141 -13.55 -5.30 -3.24
CA THR A 141 -14.60 -4.82 -4.14
C THR A 141 -15.25 -3.56 -3.59
N LYS A 142 -15.60 -3.55 -2.29
CA LYS A 142 -16.18 -2.36 -1.65
C LYS A 142 -15.22 -1.16 -1.70
N TYR A 143 -13.94 -1.40 -1.51
CA TYR A 143 -12.92 -0.36 -1.61
C TYR A 143 -12.85 0.21 -3.04
N LEU A 144 -12.80 -0.65 -4.06
CA LEU A 144 -12.73 -0.24 -5.47
C LEU A 144 -14.01 0.42 -5.98
N ASP A 145 -15.18 0.13 -5.38
CA ASP A 145 -16.42 0.88 -5.65
C ASP A 145 -16.29 2.38 -5.28
N THR A 146 -15.44 2.70 -4.30
CA THR A 146 -15.17 4.07 -3.86
C THR A 146 -13.92 4.67 -4.52
N TYR A 147 -12.86 3.85 -4.68
CA TYR A 147 -11.54 4.23 -5.16
C TYR A 147 -11.18 3.45 -6.43
N SER A 148 -11.94 3.67 -7.49
CA SER A 148 -11.80 2.94 -8.75
C SER A 148 -10.53 3.29 -9.53
N ASP A 149 -9.84 4.38 -9.18
CA ASP A 149 -8.58 4.82 -9.78
C ASP A 149 -7.33 4.16 -9.16
N ASP A 150 -7.49 3.33 -8.13
CA ASP A 150 -6.40 2.65 -7.45
C ASP A 150 -5.99 1.36 -8.17
N TYR A 151 -5.08 1.50 -9.13
CA TYR A 151 -4.57 0.37 -9.91
C TYR A 151 -3.88 -0.70 -9.05
N GLU A 152 -3.29 -0.36 -7.90
CA GLU A 152 -2.63 -1.33 -7.02
C GLU A 152 -3.65 -2.29 -6.43
N SER A 153 -4.81 -1.78 -6.03
CA SER A 153 -5.91 -2.59 -5.50
C SER A 153 -6.60 -3.42 -6.58
N TRP A 154 -6.73 -2.91 -7.81
CA TRP A 154 -7.17 -3.71 -8.95
C TRP A 154 -6.21 -4.86 -9.25
N LEU A 155 -4.91 -4.61 -9.17
CA LEU A 155 -3.87 -5.63 -9.39
C LEU A 155 -3.93 -6.70 -8.30
N GLU A 156 -4.09 -6.30 -7.05
CA GLU A 156 -4.25 -7.21 -5.91
C GLU A 156 -5.50 -8.11 -6.07
N LEU A 157 -6.64 -7.53 -6.47
CA LEU A 157 -7.86 -8.28 -6.74
C LEU A 157 -7.70 -9.24 -7.93
N CYS A 158 -7.05 -8.79 -9.00
CA CYS A 158 -6.73 -9.62 -10.16
C CYS A 158 -5.88 -10.84 -9.75
N ASP A 159 -4.77 -10.62 -9.03
CA ASP A 159 -3.89 -11.68 -8.56
C ASP A 159 -4.61 -12.66 -7.64
N PHE A 160 -5.52 -12.15 -6.80
CA PHE A 160 -6.38 -13.00 -5.98
C PHE A 160 -7.28 -13.90 -6.84
N TYR A 161 -8.00 -13.35 -7.82
CA TYR A 161 -8.85 -14.16 -8.71
C TYR A 161 -8.06 -15.18 -9.52
N LEU A 162 -6.86 -14.83 -9.99
CA LEU A 162 -5.96 -15.77 -10.67
C LEU A 162 -5.55 -16.94 -9.76
N SER A 163 -5.27 -16.66 -8.49
CA SER A 163 -4.95 -17.71 -7.50
C SER A 163 -6.11 -18.68 -7.25
N LYS A 164 -7.34 -18.26 -7.57
CA LYS A 164 -8.58 -19.06 -7.46
C LYS A 164 -9.08 -19.60 -8.79
N HIS A 165 -8.31 -19.45 -9.87
CA HIS A 165 -8.69 -19.85 -11.22
C HIS A 165 -10.00 -19.19 -11.71
N MET A 166 -10.33 -18.03 -11.15
CA MET A 166 -11.50 -17.21 -11.50
C MET A 166 -11.12 -16.29 -12.66
N TYR A 167 -10.88 -16.88 -13.83
CA TYR A 167 -10.27 -16.19 -14.97
C TYR A 167 -11.17 -15.11 -15.59
N ASP A 168 -12.49 -15.28 -15.58
CA ASP A 168 -13.42 -14.26 -16.10
C ASP A 168 -13.38 -12.98 -15.26
N GLN A 169 -13.34 -13.11 -13.93
CA GLN A 169 -13.20 -11.98 -13.01
C GLN A 169 -11.81 -11.34 -13.11
N ALA A 170 -10.76 -12.16 -13.25
CA ALA A 170 -9.41 -11.65 -13.45
C ALA A 170 -9.27 -10.89 -14.79
N SER A 171 -9.97 -11.35 -15.84
CA SER A 171 -10.06 -10.70 -17.14
C SER A 171 -10.63 -9.29 -17.02
N PHE A 172 -11.75 -9.14 -16.30
CA PHE A 172 -12.33 -7.83 -16.01
C PHE A 172 -11.35 -6.90 -15.27
N CYS A 173 -10.67 -7.41 -14.23
CA CYS A 173 -9.67 -6.62 -13.51
C CYS A 173 -8.52 -6.17 -14.42
N CYS A 174 -8.10 -7.01 -15.37
CA CYS A 174 -7.07 -6.66 -16.35
C CYS A 174 -7.50 -5.52 -17.29
N GLU A 175 -8.77 -5.49 -17.68
CA GLU A 175 -9.32 -4.41 -18.51
C GLU A 175 -9.24 -3.07 -17.77
N GLU A 176 -9.67 -3.04 -16.50
CA GLU A 176 -9.56 -1.85 -15.65
C GLU A 176 -8.10 -1.39 -15.47
N LEU A 177 -7.17 -2.32 -15.23
CA LEU A 177 -5.74 -2.01 -15.13
C LEU A 177 -5.19 -1.34 -16.41
N ILE A 178 -5.61 -1.82 -17.58
CA ILE A 178 -5.21 -1.25 -18.87
C ILE A 178 -5.81 0.15 -19.07
N LEU A 179 -7.05 0.38 -18.64
CA LEU A 179 -7.68 1.70 -18.68
C LEU A 179 -6.95 2.71 -17.79
N LEU A 180 -6.52 2.28 -16.59
CA LEU A 180 -5.80 3.13 -15.64
C LEU A 180 -4.35 3.41 -16.06
N GLN A 181 -3.66 2.42 -16.65
CA GLN A 181 -2.27 2.57 -17.11
C GLN A 181 -2.07 1.99 -18.52
N PRO A 182 -2.52 2.68 -19.58
CA PRO A 182 -2.43 2.19 -20.96
C PRO A 182 -0.99 2.13 -21.50
N GLY A 183 -0.03 2.75 -20.80
CA GLY A 183 1.39 2.69 -21.15
C GLY A 183 2.16 1.53 -20.51
N ASN A 184 1.51 0.71 -19.68
CA ASN A 184 2.18 -0.34 -18.92
C ASN A 184 2.10 -1.70 -19.65
N PRO A 185 3.19 -2.21 -20.26
CA PRO A 185 3.18 -3.47 -21.00
C PRO A 185 2.84 -4.68 -20.12
N ILE A 186 3.10 -4.61 -18.81
CA ILE A 186 2.87 -5.72 -17.88
C ILE A 186 1.38 -6.08 -17.80
N PHE A 187 0.49 -5.09 -17.87
CA PHE A 187 -0.95 -5.32 -17.78
C PHE A 187 -1.51 -5.97 -19.05
N TYR A 188 -1.01 -5.56 -20.23
CA TYR A 188 -1.34 -6.24 -21.48
C TYR A 188 -0.84 -7.70 -21.50
N LEU A 189 0.37 -7.95 -20.98
CA LEU A 189 0.91 -9.30 -20.88
C LEU A 189 0.04 -10.19 -19.98
N LYS A 190 -0.28 -9.70 -18.78
CA LYS A 190 -1.16 -10.41 -17.84
C LYS A 190 -2.50 -10.72 -18.48
N TYR A 191 -3.10 -9.74 -19.15
CA TYR A 191 -4.38 -9.94 -19.82
C TYR A 191 -4.30 -10.98 -20.95
N ALA A 192 -3.24 -10.94 -21.77
CA ALA A 192 -3.01 -11.92 -22.83
C ALA A 192 -2.92 -13.35 -22.29
N GLU A 193 -2.26 -13.56 -21.15
CA GLU A 193 -2.16 -14.86 -20.50
C GLU A 193 -3.50 -15.37 -19.96
N VAL A 194 -4.31 -14.47 -19.40
CA VAL A 194 -5.67 -14.79 -18.95
C VAL A 194 -6.54 -15.19 -20.13
N LEU A 195 -6.53 -14.40 -21.20
CA LEU A 195 -7.29 -14.67 -22.44
C LEU A 195 -6.85 -15.97 -23.10
N TYR A 196 -5.54 -16.26 -23.11
CA TYR A 196 -5.02 -17.53 -23.59
C TYR A 196 -5.58 -18.71 -22.79
N THR A 197 -5.60 -18.58 -21.46
CA THR A 197 -6.14 -19.61 -20.55
C THR A 197 -7.65 -19.82 -20.75
N LEU A 198 -8.38 -18.74 -21.05
CA LEU A 198 -9.80 -18.77 -21.44
C LEU A 198 -10.04 -19.27 -22.88
N ASN A 199 -8.99 -19.69 -23.61
CA ASN A 199 -9.04 -20.12 -25.00
C ASN A 199 -9.55 -19.05 -25.98
N GLN A 200 -9.40 -17.76 -25.64
CA GLN A 200 -9.72 -16.61 -26.49
C GLN A 200 -8.49 -16.19 -27.31
N LEU A 201 -7.99 -17.13 -28.11
CA LEU A 201 -6.71 -17.03 -28.83
C LEU A 201 -6.54 -15.76 -29.69
N PRO A 202 -7.55 -15.30 -30.47
CA PRO A 202 -7.38 -14.09 -31.28
C PRO A 202 -7.17 -12.82 -30.45
N LEU A 203 -7.81 -12.74 -29.28
CA LEU A 203 -7.63 -11.61 -28.36
C LEU A 203 -6.29 -11.70 -27.65
N ALA A 204 -5.90 -12.89 -27.18
CA ALA A 204 -4.58 -13.12 -26.60
C ALA A 204 -3.47 -12.70 -27.56
N LEU A 205 -3.55 -13.08 -28.84
CA LEU A 205 -2.60 -12.69 -29.89
C LEU A 205 -2.48 -11.17 -29.99
N LYS A 206 -3.61 -10.46 -30.06
CA LYS A 206 -3.66 -9.00 -30.14
C LYS A 206 -2.94 -8.35 -28.96
N HIS A 207 -3.15 -8.86 -27.74
CA HIS A 207 -2.53 -8.30 -26.55
C HIS A 207 -1.04 -8.64 -26.44
N TYR A 208 -0.60 -9.84 -26.84
CA TYR A 208 0.83 -10.15 -26.97
C TYR A 208 1.54 -9.24 -27.98
N CYS A 209 0.93 -8.97 -29.14
CA CYS A 209 1.45 -7.98 -30.09
C CYS A 209 1.55 -6.58 -29.46
N LYS A 210 0.55 -6.17 -28.68
CA LYS A 210 0.58 -4.86 -28.00
C LYS A 210 1.72 -4.75 -26.98
N VAL A 211 2.03 -5.82 -26.27
CA VAL A 211 3.20 -5.86 -25.38
C VAL A 211 4.48 -5.58 -26.16
N LEU A 212 4.67 -6.22 -27.32
CA LEU A 212 5.85 -6.05 -28.16
C LEU A 212 5.93 -4.68 -28.83
N GLU A 213 4.79 -4.05 -29.11
CA GLU A 213 4.74 -2.65 -29.57
C GLU A 213 5.26 -1.68 -28.49
N LEU A 214 4.98 -1.97 -27.21
CA LEU A 214 5.44 -1.14 -26.08
C LEU A 214 6.86 -1.52 -25.61
N CYS A 215 7.26 -2.79 -25.79
CA CYS A 215 8.53 -3.35 -25.35
C CYS A 215 8.97 -4.46 -26.32
N GLU A 216 9.79 -4.09 -27.31
CA GLU A 216 10.15 -4.96 -28.44
C GLU A 216 10.78 -6.29 -28.02
N ASP A 217 11.62 -6.29 -26.98
CA ASP A 217 12.37 -7.46 -26.52
C ASP A 217 11.71 -8.19 -25.32
N HIS A 218 10.38 -8.16 -25.22
CA HIS A 218 9.68 -8.83 -24.11
C HIS A 218 9.56 -10.35 -24.33
N VAL A 219 10.54 -11.11 -23.81
CA VAL A 219 10.68 -12.58 -23.96
C VAL A 219 9.36 -13.33 -23.75
N ARG A 220 8.61 -13.03 -22.68
CA ARG A 220 7.36 -13.74 -22.35
C ARG A 220 6.25 -13.51 -23.39
N ALA A 221 6.22 -12.35 -24.03
CA ALA A 221 5.25 -12.05 -25.07
C ALA A 221 5.62 -12.73 -26.39
N LEU A 222 6.92 -12.85 -26.72
CA LEU A 222 7.38 -13.63 -27.88
C LEU A 222 7.01 -15.12 -27.75
N TYR A 223 7.17 -15.70 -26.56
CA TYR A 223 6.68 -17.06 -26.29
C TYR A 223 5.16 -17.15 -26.42
N GLY A 224 4.42 -16.18 -25.87
CA GLY A 224 2.97 -16.09 -26.01
C GLY A 224 2.51 -16.06 -27.47
N LEU A 225 3.17 -15.26 -28.32
CA LEU A 225 2.90 -15.25 -29.76
C LEU A 225 3.09 -16.62 -30.40
N HIS A 226 4.21 -17.29 -30.09
CA HIS A 226 4.50 -18.61 -30.66
C HIS A 226 3.49 -19.68 -30.23
N LEU A 227 2.95 -19.59 -29.01
CA LEU A 227 1.94 -20.53 -28.51
C LEU A 227 0.55 -20.29 -29.12
N VAL A 228 0.26 -19.05 -29.53
CA VAL A 228 -1.05 -18.63 -30.06
C VAL A 228 -1.11 -18.69 -31.59
N SER A 229 0.03 -18.61 -32.27
CA SER A 229 0.18 -18.73 -33.73
C SER A 229 0.03 -20.16 -34.22
#